data_AF-A0A8E2DWC4-F1
#
_entry.id   AF-A0A8E2DWC4-F1
#
_cell.length_a   1.000
_cell.length_b   1.000
_cell.length_c   1.000
_cell.angle_alpha   90.00
_cell.angle_beta   90.00
_cell.angle_gamma   90.00
#
_symmetry.space_group_name_H-M   'P 1'
#
loop_
_entity.id
_entity.type
_entity.pdbx_description
1 polymer ?
#
loop_
_entity_poly.entity_id
_entity_poly.type
_entity_poly.pdbx_seq_one_letter_code
_entity_poly.pdbx_strand_id
1 'polypeptide(L)'
;MHIVTCASTRSSQFLISDHKVLLETGEINLEDLVGCSNWVMVFIFEISSLDKWKKEEEDAHRLSLIELTKRGRQIEERLLSRLASIEDDLSRRAPVDTHLRPDFIKTEITRIFALSAITYLHVVISGAYPDIPDIERSVSKTIDALRSLPDPKLLQHVVWPYCISGCLAADEQQNDFRELVSLPRITHRACLEALSLMEECWRFRKTESSSHDWASIMERRGQYILLV
;
A
#
# COMPACT_ATOMS: atom_id res chain seq x y z
N MET A 1 -12.54 4.06 -4.53
CA MET A 1 -12.89 3.21 -3.36
C MET A 1 -12.75 1.73 -3.67
N HIS A 2 -13.45 1.17 -4.67
CA HIS A 2 -13.42 -0.27 -5.00
C HIS A 2 -12.04 -0.89 -5.25
N ILE A 3 -11.08 -0.17 -5.86
CA ILE A 3 -9.72 -0.70 -6.14
C ILE A 3 -8.92 -0.91 -4.86
N VAL A 4 -8.95 0.07 -3.94
CA VAL A 4 -8.30 -0.04 -2.63
C VAL A 4 -8.96 -1.16 -1.83
N THR A 5 -10.29 -1.27 -1.89
CA THR A 5 -11.02 -2.41 -1.29
C THR A 5 -10.60 -3.75 -1.92
N CYS A 6 -10.45 -3.87 -3.24
CA CYS A 6 -9.92 -5.07 -3.90
C CYS A 6 -8.52 -5.41 -3.40
N ALA A 7 -7.61 -4.43 -3.37
CA ALA A 7 -6.23 -4.65 -2.91
C ALA A 7 -6.18 -5.04 -1.41
N SER A 8 -7.08 -4.47 -0.61
CA SER A 8 -7.21 -4.78 0.83
C SER A 8 -7.74 -6.19 1.07
N THR A 9 -8.73 -6.61 0.29
CA THR A 9 -9.51 -7.84 0.54
C THR A 9 -9.11 -9.01 -0.34
N ARG A 10 -8.24 -8.77 -1.34
CA ARG A 10 -7.93 -9.69 -2.46
C ARG A 10 -9.17 -10.35 -3.07
N SER A 11 -10.33 -9.72 -2.92
CA SER A 11 -11.61 -10.29 -3.32
C SER A 11 -11.96 -9.88 -4.74
N SER A 12 -12.37 -10.87 -5.55
CA SER A 12 -12.67 -10.73 -6.98
C SER A 12 -13.94 -9.92 -7.28
N GLN A 13 -14.76 -9.64 -6.27
CA GLN A 13 -16.09 -9.04 -6.44
C GLN A 13 -16.09 -7.59 -6.96
N PHE A 14 -14.95 -6.89 -6.95
CA PHE A 14 -14.90 -5.48 -7.41
C PHE A 14 -13.79 -5.17 -8.45
N LEU A 15 -13.12 -6.19 -9.02
CA LEU A 15 -12.19 -6.02 -10.15
C LEU A 15 -12.98 -5.99 -11.47
N ILE A 16 -13.66 -4.89 -11.75
CA ILE A 16 -14.32 -4.67 -13.04
C ILE A 16 -13.30 -4.03 -13.99
N SER A 17 -13.06 -4.64 -15.15
CA SER A 17 -12.12 -4.15 -16.19
C SER A 17 -12.37 -2.69 -16.59
N ASP A 18 -13.63 -2.24 -16.51
CA ASP A 18 -14.04 -0.87 -16.79
C ASP A 18 -13.37 0.14 -15.85
N HIS A 19 -13.07 -0.22 -14.59
CA HIS A 19 -12.42 0.70 -13.65
C HIS A 19 -11.00 1.11 -14.08
N LYS A 20 -10.24 0.21 -14.72
CA LYS A 20 -8.91 0.56 -15.23
C LYS A 20 -9.02 1.56 -16.38
N VAL A 21 -9.91 1.27 -17.33
CA VAL A 21 -10.16 2.14 -18.49
C VAL A 21 -10.64 3.52 -18.03
N LEU A 22 -11.61 3.58 -17.11
CA LEU A 22 -12.16 4.83 -16.57
C LEU A 22 -11.13 5.69 -15.81
N LEU A 23 -10.12 5.06 -15.19
CA LEU A 23 -9.02 5.77 -14.54
C LEU A 23 -7.95 6.24 -15.52
N GLU A 24 -7.66 5.44 -16.54
CA GLU A 24 -6.72 5.79 -17.60
C GLU A 24 -7.28 6.88 -18.52
N THR A 25 -8.60 6.90 -18.76
CA THR A 25 -9.30 7.95 -19.53
C THR A 25 -9.56 9.22 -18.72
N GLY A 26 -9.41 9.18 -17.40
CA GLY A 26 -9.68 10.31 -16.50
C GLY A 26 -11.17 10.58 -16.28
N GLU A 27 -12.06 9.67 -16.69
CA GLU A 27 -13.51 9.79 -16.46
C GLU A 27 -13.88 9.63 -14.98
N ILE A 28 -13.02 8.97 -14.19
CA ILE A 28 -13.10 8.96 -12.72
C ILE A 28 -11.89 9.69 -12.15
N ASN A 29 -12.13 10.80 -11.44
CA ASN A 29 -11.10 11.50 -10.69
C ASN A 29 -11.08 11.02 -9.23
N LEU A 30 -10.28 10.00 -8.91
CA LEU A 30 -10.09 9.59 -7.51
C LEU A 30 -9.23 10.58 -6.73
N GLU A 31 -8.62 11.55 -7.43
CA GLU A 31 -7.80 12.60 -6.82
C GLU A 31 -8.61 13.45 -5.84
N ASP A 32 -9.88 13.72 -6.13
CA ASP A 32 -10.76 14.52 -5.27
C ASP A 32 -11.31 13.72 -4.07
N LEU A 33 -11.33 12.39 -4.17
CA LEU A 33 -11.88 11.50 -3.13
C LEU A 33 -10.80 10.97 -2.17
N VAL A 34 -9.62 10.62 -2.68
CA VAL A 34 -8.52 10.01 -1.92
C VAL A 34 -7.37 11.00 -1.68
N GLY A 35 -7.34 12.12 -2.41
CA GLY A 35 -6.20 13.06 -2.36
C GLY A 35 -4.94 12.48 -3.03
N CYS A 36 -5.08 11.47 -3.90
CA CYS A 36 -4.01 10.68 -4.46
C CYS A 36 -4.12 10.62 -5.98
N SER A 37 -3.01 10.76 -6.71
CA SER A 37 -3.03 10.74 -8.18
C SER A 37 -3.55 9.42 -8.76
N ASN A 38 -4.35 9.51 -9.82
CA ASN A 38 -4.96 8.32 -10.45
C ASN A 38 -3.93 7.27 -10.90
N TRP A 39 -2.73 7.69 -11.31
CA TRP A 39 -1.71 6.80 -11.85
C TRP A 39 -1.30 5.71 -10.85
N VAL A 40 -1.22 6.01 -9.54
CA VAL A 40 -0.83 4.99 -8.55
C VAL A 40 -1.96 4.01 -8.29
N MET A 41 -3.21 4.46 -8.40
CA MET A 41 -4.38 3.57 -8.34
C MET A 41 -4.38 2.55 -9.49
N VAL A 42 -3.94 2.96 -10.68
CA VAL A 42 -3.75 2.04 -11.82
C VAL A 42 -2.69 0.98 -11.48
N PHE A 43 -1.57 1.34 -10.86
CA PHE A 43 -0.57 0.35 -10.44
C PHE A 43 -1.10 -0.59 -9.35
N ILE A 44 -1.81 -0.08 -8.35
CA ILE A 44 -2.43 -0.91 -7.32
C ILE A 44 -3.41 -1.91 -7.95
N PHE A 45 -4.18 -1.49 -8.96
CA PHE A 45 -5.05 -2.37 -9.73
C PHE A 45 -4.25 -3.44 -10.51
N GLU A 46 -3.17 -3.06 -11.19
CA GLU A 46 -2.31 -4.00 -11.92
C GLU A 46 -1.66 -5.03 -10.99
N ILE A 47 -1.19 -4.61 -9.81
CA ILE A 47 -0.62 -5.50 -8.79
C ILE A 47 -1.68 -6.45 -8.26
N SER A 48 -2.89 -5.95 -7.95
CA SER A 48 -4.02 -6.78 -7.53
C SER A 48 -4.42 -7.80 -8.60
N SER A 49 -4.34 -7.41 -9.87
CA SER A 49 -4.60 -8.30 -11.00
C SER A 49 -3.52 -9.38 -11.14
N LEU A 50 -2.25 -9.02 -10.88
CA LEU A 50 -1.14 -9.97 -10.86
C LEU A 50 -1.28 -10.98 -9.72
N ASP A 51 -1.67 -10.52 -8.53
CA ASP A 51 -1.92 -11.35 -7.34
C ASP A 51 -3.06 -12.35 -7.59
N LYS A 52 -4.15 -11.89 -8.21
CA LYS A 52 -5.25 -12.76 -8.63
C LYS A 52 -4.77 -13.80 -9.65
N TRP A 53 -4.08 -13.37 -10.71
CA TRP A 53 -3.54 -14.29 -11.71
C TRP A 53 -2.59 -15.33 -11.10
N LYS A 54 -1.74 -14.91 -10.17
CA LYS A 54 -0.84 -15.81 -9.43
C LYS A 54 -1.65 -16.90 -8.72
N LYS A 55 -2.68 -16.51 -7.94
CA LYS A 55 -3.54 -17.46 -7.23
C LYS A 55 -4.25 -18.44 -8.17
N GLU A 56 -4.78 -17.96 -9.29
CA GLU A 56 -5.45 -18.80 -10.30
C GLU A 56 -4.49 -19.83 -10.93
N GLU A 57 -3.25 -19.45 -11.23
CA GLU A 57 -2.24 -20.36 -11.76
C GLU A 57 -1.67 -21.30 -10.70
N GLU A 58 -1.61 -20.89 -9.42
CA GLU A 58 -1.27 -21.75 -8.29
C GLU A 58 -2.33 -22.85 -8.10
N ASP A 59 -3.61 -22.48 -8.03
CA ASP A 59 -4.73 -23.42 -7.91
C ASP A 59 -4.77 -24.39 -9.09
N ALA A 60 -4.43 -23.91 -10.29
CA ALA A 60 -4.36 -24.72 -11.49
C ALA A 60 -3.05 -25.54 -11.64
N HIS A 61 -2.10 -25.41 -10.72
CA HIS A 61 -0.79 -26.08 -10.75
C HIS A 61 0.05 -25.76 -12.00
N ARG A 62 -0.08 -24.54 -12.53
CA ARG A 62 0.59 -24.04 -13.74
C ARG A 62 1.45 -22.80 -13.51
N LEU A 63 1.56 -22.34 -12.26
CA LEU A 63 2.33 -21.14 -11.94
C LEU A 63 3.79 -21.26 -12.43
N SER A 64 4.17 -20.35 -13.33
CA SER A 64 5.56 -20.16 -13.73
C SER A 64 6.16 -19.00 -12.94
N LEU A 65 7.13 -19.30 -12.07
CA LEU A 65 7.86 -18.28 -11.31
C LEU A 65 8.59 -17.30 -12.24
N ILE A 66 9.09 -17.76 -13.38
CA ILE A 66 9.76 -16.91 -14.38
C ILE A 66 8.78 -15.88 -14.94
N GLU A 67 7.56 -16.30 -15.27
CA GLU A 67 6.53 -15.39 -15.80
C GLU A 67 6.03 -14.43 -14.71
N LEU A 68 5.84 -14.90 -13.47
CA LEU A 68 5.47 -14.06 -12.33
C LEU A 68 6.50 -12.96 -12.10
N THR A 69 7.78 -13.30 -12.03
CA THR A 69 8.86 -12.32 -11.85
C THR A 69 8.94 -11.36 -13.03
N LYS A 70 8.76 -11.83 -14.27
CA LYS A 70 8.77 -10.98 -15.46
C LYS A 70 7.65 -9.94 -15.44
N ARG A 71 6.41 -10.36 -15.17
CA ARG A 71 5.27 -9.44 -15.06
C ARG A 71 5.45 -8.46 -13.90
N GLY A 72 5.91 -8.97 -12.76
CA GLY A 72 6.20 -8.16 -11.59
C GLY A 72 7.23 -7.07 -11.87
N ARG A 73 8.36 -7.41 -12.49
CA ARG A 73 9.41 -6.45 -12.85
C ARG A 73 8.91 -5.35 -13.80
N GLN A 74 8.07 -5.69 -14.79
CA GLN A 74 7.49 -4.70 -15.69
C GLN A 74 6.59 -3.68 -14.97
N ILE A 75 5.88 -4.10 -13.93
CA ILE A 75 5.10 -3.20 -13.07
C ILE A 75 6.06 -2.35 -12.24
N GLU A 76 7.05 -2.99 -11.60
CA GLU A 76 8.02 -2.35 -10.72
C GLU A 76 8.81 -1.23 -11.41
N GLU A 77 9.37 -1.49 -12.60
CA GLU A 77 10.17 -0.52 -13.35
C GLU A 77 9.37 0.75 -13.69
N ARG A 78 8.12 0.58 -14.14
CA ARG A 78 7.22 1.71 -14.45
C ARG A 78 6.81 2.47 -13.19
N LEU A 79 6.53 1.76 -12.10
CA LEU A 79 6.16 2.35 -10.81
C LEU A 79 7.32 3.15 -10.20
N LEU A 80 8.53 2.59 -10.20
CA LEU A 80 9.74 3.27 -9.72
C LEU A 80 10.09 4.49 -10.57
N SER A 81 9.92 4.42 -11.89
CA SER A 81 10.13 5.56 -12.79
C SER A 81 9.19 6.74 -12.46
N ARG A 82 7.91 6.45 -12.21
CA ARG A 82 6.94 7.46 -11.78
C ARG A 82 7.26 8.03 -10.39
N LEU A 83 7.63 7.16 -9.45
CA LEU A 83 8.02 7.57 -8.11
C LEU A 83 9.23 8.50 -8.13
N ALA A 84 10.27 8.17 -8.91
CA ALA A 84 11.46 9.01 -9.04
C ALA A 84 11.15 10.41 -9.58
N SER A 85 10.24 10.53 -10.54
CA SER A 85 9.77 11.84 -11.05
C SER A 85 9.11 12.68 -9.95
N ILE A 86 8.32 12.05 -9.08
CA ILE A 86 7.64 12.75 -7.99
C ILE A 86 8.63 13.16 -6.89
N GLU A 87 9.59 12.29 -6.55
CA GLU A 87 10.60 12.61 -5.53
C GLU A 87 11.51 13.77 -5.96
N ASP A 88 11.85 13.88 -7.26
CA ASP A 88 12.55 15.03 -7.83
C ASP A 88 11.69 16.31 -7.75
N ASP A 89 10.40 16.23 -8.08
CA ASP A 89 9.47 17.36 -7.96
C ASP A 89 9.31 17.86 -6.51
N LEU A 90 9.22 16.94 -5.54
CA LEU A 90 9.14 17.26 -4.12
C LEU A 90 10.43 17.93 -3.62
N SER A 91 11.59 17.41 -4.04
CA SER A 91 12.90 17.95 -3.67
C SER A 91 13.10 19.39 -4.18
N ARG A 92 12.54 19.73 -5.36
CA ARG A 92 12.62 21.08 -5.94
C ARG A 92 11.69 22.10 -5.28
N ARG A 93 10.63 21.65 -4.59
CA ARG A 93 9.56 22.49 -4.02
C ARG A 93 9.75 22.82 -2.53
N ALA A 94 10.98 22.70 -2.00
CA ALA A 94 11.29 22.77 -0.58
C ALA A 94 11.48 24.17 0.08
N PRO A 95 10.68 25.23 -0.18
CA PRO A 95 10.50 26.29 0.82
C PRO A 95 9.39 25.94 1.82
N VAL A 96 9.62 26.26 3.11
CA VAL A 96 8.79 25.90 4.28
C VAL A 96 7.29 26.26 4.12
N ASP A 97 6.95 27.34 3.41
CA ASP A 97 5.56 27.75 3.16
C ASP A 97 4.81 26.88 2.14
N THR A 98 5.51 25.96 1.46
CA THR A 98 4.95 25.11 0.39
C THR A 98 4.27 23.85 0.94
N HIS A 99 4.62 23.42 2.16
CA HIS A 99 4.19 22.13 2.72
C HIS A 99 2.69 22.04 3.07
N LEU A 100 2.03 23.18 3.26
CA LEU A 100 0.58 23.24 3.52
C LEU A 100 -0.25 23.43 2.23
N ARG A 101 0.39 23.53 1.06
CA ARG A 101 -0.33 23.69 -0.19
C ARG A 101 -1.02 22.37 -0.57
N PRO A 102 -2.27 22.40 -1.04
CA PRO A 102 -3.00 21.18 -1.44
C PRO A 102 -2.23 20.31 -2.43
N ASP A 103 -1.53 20.94 -3.39
CA ASP A 103 -0.72 20.23 -4.37
C ASP A 103 0.43 19.44 -3.72
N PHE A 104 1.09 20.02 -2.71
CA PHE A 104 2.18 19.34 -1.99
C PHE A 104 1.65 18.15 -1.20
N ILE A 105 0.56 18.34 -0.45
CA ILE A 105 -0.10 17.28 0.32
C ILE A 105 -0.51 16.13 -0.59
N LYS A 106 -1.10 16.43 -1.75
CA LYS A 106 -1.47 15.43 -2.76
C LYS A 106 -0.25 14.66 -3.27
N THR A 107 0.85 15.35 -3.54
CA THR A 107 2.09 14.71 -3.99
C THR A 107 2.67 13.79 -2.90
N GLU A 108 2.68 14.20 -1.63
CA GLU A 108 3.10 13.35 -0.50
C GLU A 108 2.20 12.12 -0.30
N ILE A 109 0.88 12.30 -0.31
CA ILE A 109 -0.07 11.18 -0.24
C ILE A 109 0.19 10.21 -1.40
N THR A 110 0.35 10.72 -2.62
CA THR A 110 0.66 9.91 -3.80
C THR A 110 1.96 9.13 -3.64
N ARG A 111 3.00 9.77 -3.09
CA ARG A 111 4.28 9.12 -2.79
C ARG A 111 4.12 7.97 -1.78
N ILE A 112 3.36 8.18 -0.71
CA ILE A 112 3.07 7.17 0.31
C ILE A 112 2.33 5.96 -0.29
N PHE A 113 1.32 6.21 -1.13
CA PHE A 113 0.62 5.15 -1.86
C PHE A 113 1.55 4.37 -2.79
N ALA A 114 2.46 5.06 -3.50
CA ALA A 114 3.39 4.41 -4.42
C ALA A 114 4.39 3.50 -3.69
N LEU A 115 4.93 3.94 -2.56
CA LEU A 115 5.83 3.14 -1.72
C LEU A 115 5.13 1.90 -1.16
N SER A 116 3.87 2.03 -0.75
CA SER A 116 3.08 0.89 -0.28
C SER A 116 2.66 -0.05 -1.41
N ALA A 117 2.43 0.46 -2.61
CA ALA A 117 2.21 -0.36 -3.80
C ALA A 117 3.46 -1.19 -4.17
N ILE A 118 4.66 -0.62 -4.03
CA ILE A 118 5.92 -1.37 -4.16
C ILE A 118 5.99 -2.50 -3.13
N THR A 119 5.68 -2.19 -1.87
CA THR A 119 5.62 -3.21 -0.79
C THR A 119 4.65 -4.33 -1.15
N TYR A 120 3.44 -4.00 -1.63
CA TYR A 120 2.46 -4.99 -2.08
C TYR A 120 3.00 -5.84 -3.24
N LEU A 121 3.63 -5.22 -4.24
CA LEU A 121 4.20 -5.95 -5.37
C LEU A 121 5.29 -6.95 -4.92
N HIS A 122 6.16 -6.56 -3.99
CA HIS A 122 7.17 -7.47 -3.42
C HIS A 122 6.52 -8.63 -2.67
N VAL A 123 5.43 -8.40 -1.95
CA VAL A 123 4.65 -9.46 -1.31
C VAL A 123 4.02 -10.40 -2.34
N VAL A 124 3.50 -9.89 -3.46
CA VAL A 124 2.94 -10.72 -4.54
C VAL A 124 4.01 -11.62 -5.16
N ILE A 125 5.21 -11.09 -5.40
CA ILE A 125 6.30 -11.84 -6.05
C ILE A 125 6.96 -12.82 -5.08
N SER A 126 7.28 -12.39 -3.86
CA SER A 126 8.21 -13.09 -2.96
C SER A 126 7.55 -13.63 -1.69
N GLY A 127 6.28 -13.29 -1.44
CA GLY A 127 5.58 -13.63 -0.19
C GLY A 127 5.73 -12.57 0.89
N ALA A 128 4.96 -12.69 1.98
CA ALA A 128 4.86 -11.69 3.03
C ALA A 128 5.90 -11.91 4.14
N TYR A 129 7.18 -11.85 3.75
CA TYR A 129 8.32 -12.05 4.62
C TYR A 129 9.05 -10.71 4.88
N PRO A 130 8.93 -10.13 6.09
CA PRO A 130 9.58 -8.85 6.42
C PRO A 130 11.09 -8.83 6.22
N ASP A 131 11.76 -9.98 6.41
CA ASP A 131 13.23 -10.10 6.30
C ASP A 131 13.75 -10.02 4.86
N ILE A 132 12.86 -9.95 3.87
CA ILE A 132 13.27 -9.71 2.48
C ILE A 132 13.75 -8.26 2.36
N PRO A 133 15.00 -8.01 1.92
CA PRO A 133 15.57 -6.66 1.91
C PRO A 133 14.76 -5.62 1.13
N ASP A 134 14.10 -6.03 0.05
CA ASP A 134 13.27 -5.14 -0.75
C ASP A 134 11.95 -4.75 -0.03
N ILE A 135 11.38 -5.66 0.77
CA ILE A 135 10.22 -5.40 1.63
C ILE A 135 10.65 -4.49 2.78
N GLU A 136 11.71 -4.84 3.51
CA GLU A 136 12.21 -4.02 4.63
C GLU A 136 12.54 -2.59 4.18
N ARG A 137 13.18 -2.43 3.01
CA ARG A 137 13.51 -1.12 2.44
C ARG A 137 12.27 -0.34 2.02
N SER A 138 11.30 -0.98 1.37
CA SER A 138 10.07 -0.29 0.96
C SER A 138 9.24 0.14 2.18
N VAL A 139 9.17 -0.69 3.22
CA VAL A 139 8.53 -0.33 4.51
C VAL A 139 9.26 0.84 5.18
N SER A 140 10.60 0.82 5.24
CA SER A 140 11.41 1.91 5.80
C SER A 140 11.11 3.24 5.11
N LYS A 141 11.11 3.25 3.77
CA LYS A 141 10.77 4.45 3.00
C LYS A 141 9.34 4.93 3.25
N THR A 142 8.40 4.00 3.43
CA THR A 142 7.01 4.35 3.78
C THR A 142 6.94 4.99 5.16
N ILE A 143 7.66 4.47 6.16
CA ILE A 143 7.75 5.07 7.50
C ILE A 143 8.27 6.52 7.41
N ASP A 144 9.36 6.73 6.67
CA ASP A 144 9.93 8.07 6.48
C ASP A 144 8.92 9.03 5.83
N ALA A 145 8.19 8.55 4.82
CA ALA A 145 7.14 9.32 4.15
C ALA A 145 5.97 9.66 5.09
N LEU A 146 5.51 8.71 5.89
CA LEU A 146 4.43 8.91 6.86
C LEU A 146 4.84 9.91 7.95
N ARG A 147 6.09 9.85 8.42
CA ARG A 147 6.65 10.80 9.39
C ARG A 147 6.84 12.20 8.82
N SER A 148 7.03 12.30 7.51
CA SER A 148 7.22 13.58 6.81
C SER A 148 5.89 14.30 6.48
N LEU A 149 4.74 13.71 6.82
CA LEU A 149 3.46 14.37 6.63
C LEU A 149 3.40 15.70 7.42
N PRO A 150 2.95 16.80 6.78
CA PRO A 150 2.97 18.13 7.41
C PRO A 150 1.95 18.30 8.53
N ASP A 151 0.84 17.54 8.50
CA ASP A 151 -0.13 17.43 9.58
C ASP A 151 -0.36 15.94 9.90
N PRO A 152 -0.16 15.48 11.15
CA PRO A 152 -0.41 14.10 11.52
C PRO A 152 -1.85 13.62 11.28
N LYS A 153 -2.83 14.52 11.17
CA LYS A 153 -4.21 14.17 10.78
C LYS A 153 -4.30 13.59 9.36
N LEU A 154 -3.32 13.88 8.50
CA LEU A 154 -3.30 13.36 7.13
C LEU A 154 -3.14 11.83 7.07
N LEU A 155 -2.74 11.19 8.18
CA LEU A 155 -2.67 9.74 8.28
C LEU A 155 -4.01 9.06 7.91
N GLN A 156 -5.15 9.71 8.20
CA GLN A 156 -6.48 9.19 7.85
C GLN A 156 -6.71 9.05 6.33
N HIS A 157 -5.94 9.76 5.49
CA HIS A 157 -6.03 9.66 4.03
C HIS A 157 -5.09 8.59 3.45
N VAL A 158 -4.24 8.01 4.28
CA VAL A 158 -3.25 6.99 3.91
C VAL A 158 -3.39 5.75 4.79
N VAL A 159 -4.61 5.44 5.25
CA VAL A 159 -4.90 4.25 6.07
C VAL A 159 -4.51 2.97 5.35
N TRP A 160 -4.77 2.86 4.04
CA TRP A 160 -4.33 1.71 3.25
C TRP A 160 -2.80 1.59 3.20
N PRO A 161 -2.04 2.60 2.76
CA PRO A 161 -0.58 2.57 2.83
C PRO A 161 -0.02 2.21 4.22
N TYR A 162 -0.56 2.84 5.26
CA TYR A 162 -0.20 2.60 6.66
C TYR A 162 -0.42 1.13 7.03
N CYS A 163 -1.58 0.56 6.69
CA CYS A 163 -1.92 -0.82 6.99
C CYS A 163 -1.07 -1.84 6.24
N ILE A 164 -0.93 -1.68 4.92
CA ILE A 164 -0.19 -2.61 4.07
C ILE A 164 1.27 -2.66 4.50
N SER A 165 1.92 -1.50 4.58
CA SER A 165 3.34 -1.45 4.96
C SER A 165 3.56 -1.87 6.40
N GLY A 166 2.67 -1.46 7.33
CA GLY A 166 2.79 -1.81 8.74
C GLY A 166 2.58 -3.30 9.01
N CYS A 167 1.71 -3.97 8.25
CA CYS A 167 1.58 -5.43 8.34
C CYS A 167 2.87 -6.14 7.97
N LEU A 168 3.76 -5.50 7.21
CA LEU A 168 5.04 -6.05 6.73
C LEU A 168 6.25 -5.51 7.50
N ALA A 169 6.04 -4.75 8.58
CA ALA A 169 7.12 -4.22 9.39
C ALA A 169 7.94 -5.33 10.07
N ALA A 170 9.27 -5.21 9.98
CA ALA A 170 10.22 -5.96 10.79
C ALA A 170 10.10 -5.58 12.27
N ASP A 171 10.63 -6.41 13.18
CA ASP A 171 10.46 -6.21 14.63
C ASP A 171 10.96 -4.82 15.11
N GLU A 172 12.03 -4.33 14.51
CA GLU A 172 12.63 -3.02 14.79
C GLU A 172 11.74 -1.85 14.34
N GLN A 173 10.92 -2.05 13.30
CA GLN A 173 10.07 -1.04 12.68
C GLN A 173 8.66 -0.95 13.31
N GLN A 174 8.24 -1.96 14.09
CA GLN A 174 6.87 -2.03 14.64
C GLN A 174 6.54 -0.83 15.55
N ASN A 175 7.52 -0.35 16.32
CA ASN A 175 7.32 0.79 17.20
C ASN A 175 7.09 2.08 16.42
N ASP A 176 7.73 2.24 15.26
CA ASP A 176 7.51 3.40 14.40
C ASP A 176 6.04 3.52 13.97
N PHE A 177 5.40 2.39 13.64
CA PHE A 177 3.97 2.35 13.31
C PHE A 177 3.07 2.67 14.51
N ARG A 178 3.38 2.16 15.71
CA ARG A 178 2.62 2.48 16.93
C ARG A 178 2.66 3.98 17.25
N GLU A 179 3.82 4.61 17.11
CA GLU A 179 4.00 6.02 17.40
C GLU A 179 3.15 6.92 16.49
N LEU A 180 2.94 6.53 15.23
CA LEU A 180 2.15 7.30 14.25
C LEU A 180 0.69 7.51 14.66
N VAL A 181 0.12 6.67 15.54
CA VAL A 181 -1.26 6.84 16.05
C VAL A 181 -1.33 7.23 17.52
N SER A 182 -0.18 7.27 18.20
CA SER A 182 -0.07 7.60 19.63
C SER A 182 -0.29 9.09 19.93
N LEU A 183 -0.19 9.94 18.90
CA LEU A 183 -0.37 11.38 19.07
C LEU A 183 -1.85 11.70 19.37
N PRO A 184 -2.16 12.53 20.38
CA PRO A 184 -3.51 12.75 20.95
C PRO A 184 -4.52 13.45 20.02
N ARG A 185 -4.27 13.45 18.71
CA ARG A 185 -5.12 14.05 17.66
C ARG A 185 -5.38 13.13 16.47
N ILE A 186 -4.90 11.87 16.49
CA ILE A 186 -4.98 10.90 15.37
C ILE A 186 -5.98 9.77 15.67
N THR A 187 -7.02 10.04 16.45
CA THR A 187 -8.04 9.04 16.81
C THR A 187 -9.04 8.81 15.68
N HIS A 188 -8.57 8.66 14.44
CA HIS A 188 -9.39 8.14 13.36
C HIS A 188 -9.52 6.63 13.57
N ARG A 189 -10.77 6.16 13.73
CA ARG A 189 -11.07 4.75 14.02
C ARG A 189 -10.37 3.79 13.06
N ALA A 190 -10.33 4.13 11.77
CA ALA A 190 -9.70 3.29 10.75
C ALA A 190 -8.17 3.10 10.97
N CYS A 191 -7.46 4.11 11.49
CA CYS A 191 -6.03 3.98 11.81
C CYS A 191 -5.81 3.03 13.00
N LEU A 192 -6.69 3.06 14.00
CA LEU A 192 -6.63 2.15 15.15
C LEU A 192 -6.98 0.71 14.75
N GLU A 193 -7.99 0.53 13.90
CA GLU A 193 -8.35 -0.78 13.34
C GLU A 193 -7.22 -1.35 12.47
N ALA A 194 -6.58 -0.50 11.67
CA ALA A 194 -5.38 -0.87 10.91
C ALA A 194 -4.24 -1.29 11.84
N LEU A 195 -3.93 -0.52 12.90
CA LEU A 195 -2.90 -0.91 13.87
C LEU A 195 -3.21 -2.24 14.53
N SER A 196 -4.46 -2.46 14.94
CA SER A 196 -4.89 -3.75 15.50
C SER A 196 -4.65 -4.91 14.53
N LEU A 197 -4.93 -4.72 13.23
CA LEU A 197 -4.64 -5.72 12.21
C LEU A 197 -3.12 -6.01 12.10
N MET A 198 -2.30 -4.95 12.12
CA MET A 198 -0.84 -5.10 12.07
C MET A 198 -0.31 -5.88 13.26
N GLU A 199 -0.77 -5.55 14.48
CA GLU A 199 -0.34 -6.23 15.70
C GLU A 199 -0.70 -7.72 15.69
N GLU A 200 -1.83 -8.08 15.08
CA GLU A 200 -2.16 -9.48 14.83
C GLU A 200 -1.21 -10.13 13.82
N CYS A 201 -0.91 -9.50 12.69
CA CYS A 201 0.10 -10.00 11.74
C CYS A 201 1.44 -10.26 12.44
N TRP A 202 1.89 -9.31 13.26
CA TRP A 202 3.16 -9.41 14.01
C TRP A 202 3.13 -10.56 15.02
N ARG A 203 2.02 -10.69 15.76
CA ARG A 203 1.84 -11.78 16.74
C ARG A 203 1.83 -13.14 16.07
N PHE A 204 1.07 -13.30 14.99
CA PHE A 204 0.95 -14.58 14.29
C PHE A 204 2.26 -15.02 13.66
N ARG A 205 3.07 -14.10 13.10
CA ARG A 205 4.41 -14.42 12.60
C ARG A 205 5.35 -14.99 13.67
N LYS A 206 5.17 -14.62 14.95
CA LYS A 206 5.98 -15.16 16.05
C LYS A 206 5.53 -16.55 16.50
N THR A 207 4.27 -16.91 16.24
CA THR A 207 3.66 -18.15 16.75
C THR A 207 3.46 -19.22 15.69
N GLU A 208 3.27 -18.84 14.44
CA GLU A 208 2.97 -19.72 13.31
C GLU A 208 4.13 -19.63 12.30
N SER A 209 4.52 -20.76 11.69
CA SER A 209 5.58 -20.81 10.67
C SER A 209 5.14 -20.30 9.30
N SER A 210 3.88 -19.90 9.15
CA SER A 210 3.30 -19.38 7.92
C SER A 210 3.50 -17.89 7.76
N SER A 211 3.73 -17.46 6.51
CA SER A 211 3.72 -16.05 6.12
C SER A 211 2.31 -15.48 6.22
N HIS A 212 2.06 -14.62 7.20
CA HIS A 212 0.80 -13.89 7.36
C HIS A 212 0.91 -12.46 6.86
N ASP A 213 0.08 -12.10 5.88
CA ASP A 213 -0.17 -10.74 5.45
C ASP A 213 -1.54 -10.22 5.92
N TRP A 214 -1.80 -8.93 5.63
CA TRP A 214 -3.06 -8.27 5.96
C TRP A 214 -4.28 -9.03 5.43
N ALA A 215 -4.20 -9.61 4.22
CA ALA A 215 -5.32 -10.28 3.56
C ALA A 215 -5.66 -11.59 4.28
N SER A 216 -4.64 -12.38 4.65
CA SER A 216 -4.82 -13.62 5.41
C SER A 216 -5.43 -13.38 6.80
N ILE A 217 -5.08 -12.26 7.46
CA ILE A 217 -5.66 -11.90 8.76
C ILE A 217 -7.09 -11.38 8.60
N MET A 218 -7.37 -10.57 7.58
CA MET A 218 -8.75 -10.12 7.28
C MET A 218 -9.68 -11.30 6.98
N GLU A 219 -9.22 -12.29 6.21
CA GLU A 219 -9.97 -13.52 5.93
C GLU A 219 -10.26 -14.30 7.22
N ARG A 220 -9.26 -14.49 8.10
CA ARG A 220 -9.45 -15.15 9.41
C ARG A 220 -10.41 -14.42 10.33
N ARG A 221 -10.40 -13.08 10.32
CA ARG A 221 -11.32 -12.25 11.12
C ARG A 221 -12.75 -12.30 10.60
N GLY A 222 -12.98 -12.72 9.35
CA GLY A 222 -14.28 -12.59 8.69
C GLY A 222 -14.75 -11.14 8.52
N GLN A 223 -13.82 -10.18 8.65
CA GLN A 223 -14.06 -8.75 8.61
C GLN A 223 -13.12 -8.11 7.60
N TYR A 224 -13.72 -7.55 6.54
CA TYR A 224 -12.99 -6.73 5.58
C TYR A 224 -12.97 -5.29 6.07
N ILE A 225 -11.84 -4.87 6.62
CA ILE A 225 -11.66 -3.47 7.03
C ILE A 225 -11.61 -2.63 5.76
N LEU A 226 -12.54 -1.70 5.62
CA LEU A 226 -12.49 -0.68 4.59
C LEU A 226 -11.36 0.29 4.93
N LEU A 227 -10.18 0.02 4.38
CA LEU A 227 -9.00 0.88 4.47
C LEU A 227 -9.17 2.09 3.52
N VAL A 228 -10.20 2.90 3.74
CA VAL A 228 -10.56 4.06 2.90
C VAL A 228 -10.47 5.34 3.72
#